data_AF-A0AB37ITG6-F1
#
_entry.id   AF-A0AB37ITG6-F1
#
_cell.length_a   1.000
_cell.length_b   1.000
_cell.length_c   1.000
_cell.angle_alpha   90.00
_cell.angle_beta   90.00
_cell.angle_gamma   90.00
#
_symmetry.space_group_name_H-M   'P 1'
#
loop_
_entity.id
_entity.type
_entity.pdbx_description
1 polymer ?
#
loop_
_entity_poly.entity_id
_entity_poly.type
_entity_poly.pdbx_seq_one_letter_code
_entity_poly.pdbx_strand_id
1 'polypeptide(L)'
;MNKIKNGWLSQTRKVISPHFDERPDVEDISLLVIHYISLPPEQFGGGYVDDFFQGKLDPTIHPYFEEIYQFRVSAHCLIERDGKVTQYVSFDDRAWHAGLSCFEGRDKCNDFAIGIELEGSNEQPFTEEQYQMLAALTRDIMQAYPKITLDRIVGHCDISPGRKIDPGQYFEWERYLALVKKGLDKK
;
A
#
# COMPACT_ATOMS: atom_id res chain seq x y z
N MET A 1 -7.23 -3.88 14.76
CA MET A 1 -8.60 -4.26 15.18
C MET A 1 -9.58 -4.10 14.02
N ASN A 2 -9.16 -4.52 12.82
CA ASN A 2 -10.01 -4.86 11.69
C ASN A 2 -9.81 -6.36 11.48
N LYS A 3 -10.88 -7.18 11.59
CA LYS A 3 -10.76 -8.60 11.24
C LYS A 3 -10.64 -8.70 9.72
N ILE A 4 -9.56 -9.31 9.23
CA ILE A 4 -9.46 -9.70 7.83
C ILE A 4 -10.27 -10.99 7.66
N LYS A 5 -11.23 -10.98 6.73
CA LYS A 5 -12.05 -12.14 6.39
C LYS A 5 -12.08 -12.28 4.87
N ASN A 6 -11.61 -13.42 4.36
CA ASN A 6 -11.48 -13.70 2.93
C ASN A 6 -10.73 -12.56 2.21
N GLY A 7 -9.59 -12.15 2.75
CA GLY A 7 -8.75 -11.06 2.23
C GLY A 7 -9.30 -9.64 2.37
N TRP A 8 -10.49 -9.44 2.96
CA TRP A 8 -11.07 -8.10 3.15
C TRP A 8 -11.08 -7.64 4.61
N LEU A 9 -10.75 -6.38 4.83
CA LEU A 9 -10.93 -5.70 6.11
C LEU A 9 -12.43 -5.56 6.43
N SER A 10 -12.79 -5.91 7.67
CA SER A 10 -14.12 -5.66 8.21
C SER A 10 -14.29 -4.16 8.51
N GLN A 11 -15.47 -3.60 8.22
CA GLN A 11 -15.85 -2.22 8.59
C GLN A 11 -14.94 -1.12 7.99
N THR A 12 -14.24 -1.40 6.90
CA THR A 12 -13.42 -0.43 6.15
C THR A 12 -14.15 -0.01 4.86
N ARG A 13 -13.92 1.23 4.40
CA ARG A 13 -14.40 1.70 3.10
C ARG A 13 -13.81 0.82 2.00
N LYS A 14 -14.65 0.39 1.06
CA LYS A 14 -14.24 -0.44 -0.08
C LYS A 14 -14.54 0.28 -1.38
N VAL A 15 -13.54 0.39 -2.23
CA VAL A 15 -13.66 0.90 -3.59
C VAL A 15 -13.04 -0.14 -4.51
N ILE A 16 -13.85 -1.06 -5.03
CA ILE A 16 -13.31 -2.21 -5.75
C ILE A 16 -12.63 -1.73 -7.04
N SER A 17 -11.32 -2.00 -7.14
CA SER A 17 -10.55 -1.77 -8.36
C SER A 17 -10.77 -2.93 -9.33
N PRO A 18 -10.85 -2.70 -10.65
CA PRO A 18 -10.79 -3.76 -11.65
C PRO A 18 -9.35 -4.16 -12.02
N HIS A 19 -8.33 -3.53 -11.42
CA HIS A 19 -6.92 -3.70 -11.75
C HIS A 19 -6.27 -4.68 -10.78
N PHE A 20 -6.71 -5.92 -10.83
CA PHE A 20 -6.13 -7.03 -10.07
C PHE A 20 -6.36 -8.33 -10.85
N ASP A 21 -5.66 -9.39 -10.43
CA ASP A 21 -5.88 -10.75 -10.91
C ASP A 21 -5.49 -11.75 -9.82
N GLU A 22 -5.57 -13.05 -10.14
CA GLU A 22 -5.25 -14.12 -9.20
C GLU A 22 -3.74 -14.17 -8.91
N ARG A 23 -3.39 -14.46 -7.65
CA ARG A 23 -2.01 -14.80 -7.29
C ARG A 23 -1.65 -16.18 -7.85
N PRO A 24 -0.37 -16.41 -8.23
CA PRO A 24 0.08 -17.76 -8.57
C PRO A 24 -0.07 -18.76 -7.42
N ASP A 25 0.10 -18.30 -6.17
CA ASP A 25 -0.12 -19.07 -4.95
C ASP A 25 -0.59 -18.13 -3.83
N VAL A 26 -1.81 -18.34 -3.34
CA VAL A 26 -2.41 -17.54 -2.25
C VAL A 26 -1.76 -17.84 -0.89
N GLU A 27 -1.19 -19.03 -0.71
CA GLU A 27 -0.52 -19.41 0.54
C GLU A 27 0.87 -18.77 0.66
N ASP A 28 1.36 -18.12 -0.39
CA ASP A 28 2.70 -17.56 -0.48
C ASP A 28 2.80 -16.04 -0.25
N ILE A 29 1.70 -15.42 0.18
CA ILE A 29 1.67 -14.01 0.57
C ILE A 29 2.62 -13.80 1.75
N SER A 30 3.73 -13.11 1.51
CA SER A 30 4.88 -13.09 2.42
C SER A 30 5.69 -11.79 2.41
N LEU A 31 5.29 -10.77 1.64
CA LEU A 31 5.97 -9.46 1.62
C LEU A 31 4.95 -8.34 1.87
N LEU A 32 5.33 -7.33 2.64
CA LEU A 32 4.57 -6.08 2.76
C LEU A 32 5.40 -4.93 2.20
N VAL A 33 4.84 -4.21 1.24
CA VAL A 33 5.49 -3.08 0.56
C VAL A 33 4.76 -1.79 0.91
N ILE A 34 5.52 -0.83 1.43
CA ILE A 34 5.03 0.51 1.78
C ILE A 34 5.34 1.47 0.64
N HIS A 35 4.31 2.22 0.23
CA HIS A 35 4.34 3.20 -0.84
C HIS A 35 3.83 4.56 -0.34
N TYR A 36 3.98 5.58 -1.17
CA TYR A 36 3.15 6.77 -1.06
C TYR A 36 2.58 7.19 -2.41
N ILE A 37 1.48 7.92 -2.35
CA ILE A 37 0.86 8.53 -3.53
C ILE A 37 0.19 9.85 -3.14
N SER A 38 0.22 10.82 -4.07
CA SER A 38 -0.62 12.02 -4.04
C SER A 38 -1.02 12.35 -5.46
N LEU A 39 -2.31 12.65 -5.65
CA LEU A 39 -2.87 12.99 -6.95
C LEU A 39 -3.79 14.21 -6.79
N PRO A 40 -3.51 15.34 -7.46
CA PRO A 40 -2.24 15.67 -8.12
C PRO A 40 -1.03 15.57 -7.17
N PRO A 41 0.22 15.57 -7.67
CA PRO A 41 1.40 15.51 -6.82
C PRO A 41 1.35 16.61 -5.74
N GLU A 42 1.71 16.24 -4.51
CA GLU A 42 1.69 17.12 -3.32
C GLU A 42 0.30 17.59 -2.87
N GLN A 43 -0.78 17.06 -3.44
CA GLN A 43 -2.16 17.39 -3.08
C GLN A 43 -2.88 16.17 -2.51
N PHE A 44 -3.74 16.41 -1.52
CA PHE A 44 -4.37 15.35 -0.71
C PHE A 44 -5.88 15.57 -0.60
N GLY A 45 -6.64 14.50 -0.33
CA GLY A 45 -8.07 14.52 -0.07
C GLY A 45 -8.96 14.77 -1.28
N GLY A 46 -8.40 14.71 -2.50
CA GLY A 46 -9.12 14.99 -3.75
C GLY A 46 -9.94 13.82 -4.30
N GLY A 47 -9.82 12.61 -3.73
CA GLY A 47 -10.47 11.40 -4.23
C GLY A 47 -9.86 10.82 -5.51
N TYR A 48 -8.93 11.53 -6.17
CA TYR A 48 -8.33 11.11 -7.44
C TYR A 48 -7.53 9.81 -7.37
N VAL A 49 -7.05 9.41 -6.18
CA VAL A 49 -6.40 8.11 -5.99
C VAL A 49 -7.39 6.95 -6.16
N ASP A 50 -8.64 7.11 -5.72
CA ASP A 50 -9.70 6.13 -5.97
C ASP A 50 -9.92 5.99 -7.48
N ASP A 51 -10.09 7.10 -8.19
CA ASP A 51 -10.34 7.12 -9.63
C ASP A 51 -9.17 6.51 -10.41
N PHE A 52 -7.93 6.83 -10.02
CA PHE A 52 -6.73 6.26 -10.61
C PHE A 52 -6.67 4.75 -10.46
N PHE A 53 -6.86 4.22 -9.25
CA PHE A 53 -6.87 2.78 -9.03
C PHE A 53 -8.08 2.08 -9.65
N GLN A 54 -9.15 2.80 -9.98
CA GLN A 54 -10.29 2.27 -10.73
C GLN A 54 -10.13 2.36 -12.26
N GLY A 55 -9.07 3.01 -12.77
CA GLY A 55 -8.91 3.28 -14.20
C GLY A 55 -9.92 4.30 -14.73
N LYS A 56 -10.35 5.24 -13.88
CA LYS A 56 -11.35 6.28 -14.14
C LYS A 56 -10.80 7.71 -14.01
N LEU A 57 -9.50 7.86 -13.81
CA LEU A 57 -8.87 9.17 -13.66
C LEU A 57 -9.14 10.04 -14.90
N ASP A 58 -9.74 11.21 -14.70
CA ASP A 58 -10.02 12.15 -15.80
C ASP A 58 -8.73 12.91 -16.17
N PRO A 59 -8.18 12.70 -17.38
CA PRO A 59 -6.93 13.34 -17.80
C PRO A 59 -7.06 14.86 -18.00
N THR A 60 -8.28 15.40 -18.07
CA THR A 60 -8.50 16.83 -18.35
C THR A 60 -8.40 17.71 -17.11
N ILE A 61 -8.39 17.11 -15.90
CA ILE A 61 -8.40 17.85 -14.63
C ILE A 61 -7.03 18.44 -14.28
N HIS A 62 -5.94 17.73 -14.60
CA HIS A 62 -4.60 18.16 -14.25
C HIS A 62 -3.57 17.63 -15.28
N PRO A 63 -2.53 18.39 -15.67
CA PRO A 63 -1.54 17.94 -16.66
C PRO A 63 -0.90 16.58 -16.32
N TYR A 64 -0.57 16.36 -15.04
CA TYR A 64 -0.03 15.08 -14.60
C TYR A 64 -0.98 13.89 -14.83
N PHE A 65 -2.30 14.11 -14.83
CA PHE A 65 -3.28 13.04 -15.06
C PHE A 65 -3.28 12.58 -16.51
N GLU A 66 -3.03 13.49 -17.46
CA GLU A 66 -2.85 13.15 -18.88
C GLU A 66 -1.72 12.14 -19.10
N GLU A 67 -0.68 12.18 -18.26
CA GLU A 67 0.46 11.27 -18.36
C GLU A 67 0.15 9.85 -17.83
N ILE A 68 -0.73 9.74 -16.84
CA ILE A 68 -0.91 8.49 -16.07
C ILE A 68 -2.28 7.84 -16.22
N TYR A 69 -3.32 8.51 -16.74
CA TYR A 69 -4.71 8.00 -16.70
C TYR A 69 -4.91 6.62 -17.36
N GLN A 70 -4.04 6.23 -18.29
CA GLN A 70 -4.10 4.93 -18.95
C GLN A 70 -3.38 3.81 -18.19
N PHE A 71 -2.63 4.15 -17.14
CA PHE A 71 -1.89 3.16 -16.36
C PHE A 71 -2.88 2.27 -15.62
N ARG A 72 -2.66 0.97 -15.74
CA ARG A 72 -3.44 -0.04 -15.04
C ARG A 72 -2.67 -0.46 -13.81
N VAL A 73 -2.94 0.23 -12.70
CA VAL A 73 -2.28 0.00 -11.41
C VAL A 73 -3.31 0.02 -10.29
N SER A 74 -2.95 -0.60 -9.17
CA SER A 74 -3.75 -0.61 -7.96
C SER A 74 -2.84 -0.93 -6.77
N ALA A 75 -3.32 -0.60 -5.56
CA ALA A 75 -2.77 -1.09 -4.31
C ALA A 75 -3.85 -1.87 -3.55
N HIS A 76 -3.47 -2.55 -2.48
CA HIS A 76 -4.47 -3.22 -1.64
C HIS A 76 -5.21 -2.20 -0.79
N CYS A 77 -4.48 -1.28 -0.15
CA CYS A 77 -5.04 -0.23 0.69
C CYS A 77 -4.41 1.13 0.41
N LEU A 78 -5.19 2.19 0.64
CA LEU A 78 -4.73 3.57 0.83
C LEU A 78 -5.03 4.00 2.27
N ILE A 79 -4.09 4.68 2.90
CA ILE A 79 -4.28 5.37 4.17
C ILE A 79 -4.18 6.88 3.92
N GLU A 80 -5.32 7.57 4.01
CA GLU A 80 -5.43 9.03 3.85
C GLU A 80 -4.72 9.78 4.98
N ARG A 81 -4.51 11.09 4.81
CA ARG A 81 -3.81 11.93 5.80
C ARG A 81 -4.41 11.88 7.20
N ASP A 82 -5.72 11.68 7.32
CA ASP A 82 -6.44 11.58 8.60
C ASP A 82 -6.48 10.14 9.18
N GLY A 83 -5.77 9.20 8.56
CA GLY A 83 -5.71 7.80 8.98
C GLY A 83 -6.89 6.94 8.52
N LYS A 84 -7.82 7.47 7.71
CA LYS A 84 -8.86 6.64 7.09
C LYS A 84 -8.25 5.65 6.12
N VAL A 85 -8.81 4.44 6.09
CA VAL A 85 -8.39 3.37 5.19
C VAL A 85 -9.47 3.14 4.14
N THR A 86 -9.03 3.08 2.89
CA THR A 86 -9.81 2.51 1.78
C THR A 86 -9.11 1.24 1.30
N GLN A 87 -9.86 0.15 1.13
CA GLN A 87 -9.36 -1.09 0.52
C GLN A 87 -9.90 -1.22 -0.92
N TYR A 88 -9.00 -1.52 -1.87
CA TYR A 88 -9.35 -1.64 -3.30
C TYR A 88 -9.33 -3.07 -3.82
N VAL A 89 -8.40 -3.87 -3.31
CA VAL A 89 -8.16 -5.24 -3.74
C VAL A 89 -8.11 -6.14 -2.50
N SER A 90 -8.66 -7.35 -2.62
CA SER A 90 -8.53 -8.37 -1.58
C SER A 90 -7.06 -8.68 -1.34
N PHE A 91 -6.65 -8.88 -0.09
CA PHE A 91 -5.27 -9.33 0.18
C PHE A 91 -4.94 -10.69 -0.43
N ASP A 92 -5.96 -11.52 -0.67
CA ASP A 92 -5.83 -12.84 -1.32
C ASP A 92 -5.59 -12.72 -2.84
N ASP A 93 -5.92 -11.58 -3.43
CA ASP A 93 -5.73 -11.28 -4.86
C ASP A 93 -4.43 -10.49 -5.09
N ARG A 94 -3.95 -10.47 -6.34
CA ARG A 94 -2.75 -9.75 -6.76
C ARG A 94 -3.12 -8.34 -7.22
N ALA A 95 -2.84 -7.33 -6.39
CA ALA A 95 -2.84 -5.94 -6.83
C ALA A 95 -1.61 -5.61 -7.69
N TRP A 96 -1.68 -4.53 -8.49
CA TRP A 96 -0.65 -4.15 -9.45
C TRP A 96 0.11 -2.90 -8.99
N HIS A 97 0.89 -3.01 -7.91
CA HIS A 97 1.58 -1.87 -7.27
C HIS A 97 3.10 -1.86 -7.48
N ALA A 98 3.75 -3.02 -7.48
CA ALA A 98 5.21 -3.10 -7.46
C ALA A 98 5.87 -2.89 -8.84
N GLY A 99 5.23 -3.31 -9.93
CA GLY A 99 5.84 -3.31 -11.27
C GLY A 99 7.09 -4.19 -11.35
N LEU A 100 8.07 -3.83 -12.19
CA LEU A 100 9.37 -4.54 -12.25
C LEU A 100 10.10 -4.38 -10.91
N SER A 101 10.23 -5.50 -10.18
CA SER A 101 10.68 -5.53 -8.79
C SER A 101 11.29 -6.88 -8.43
N CYS A 102 12.21 -6.88 -7.45
CA CYS A 102 12.91 -8.07 -6.95
C CYS A 102 13.15 -7.94 -5.43
N PHE A 103 12.81 -8.96 -4.66
CA PHE A 103 13.08 -9.04 -3.22
C PHE A 103 13.84 -10.33 -2.93
N GLU A 104 15.01 -10.23 -2.30
CA GLU A 104 15.88 -11.38 -1.96
C GLU A 104 16.16 -12.33 -3.13
N GLY A 105 16.34 -11.77 -4.34
CA GLY A 105 16.59 -12.55 -5.56
C GLY A 105 15.33 -13.14 -6.21
N ARG A 106 14.13 -12.86 -5.68
CA ARG A 106 12.85 -13.26 -6.25
C ARG A 106 12.16 -12.10 -6.95
N ASP A 107 11.98 -12.23 -8.26
CA ASP A 107 11.29 -11.24 -9.09
C ASP A 107 9.77 -11.25 -8.90
N LYS A 108 9.10 -10.23 -9.47
CA LYS A 108 7.64 -10.09 -9.54
C LYS A 108 7.00 -10.01 -8.16
N CYS A 109 7.39 -9.00 -7.38
CA CYS A 109 6.94 -8.87 -5.99
C CYS A 109 5.41 -8.87 -5.84
N ASN A 110 4.65 -8.36 -6.82
CA ASN A 110 3.17 -8.44 -6.80
C ASN A 110 2.65 -9.86 -6.51
N ASP A 111 3.33 -10.91 -6.99
CA ASP A 111 2.89 -12.31 -6.83
C ASP A 111 2.73 -12.70 -5.36
N PHE A 112 3.58 -12.17 -4.48
CA PHE A 112 3.66 -12.54 -3.06
C PHE A 112 3.59 -11.35 -2.10
N ALA A 113 3.36 -10.13 -2.60
CA ALA A 113 3.31 -8.91 -1.81
C ALA A 113 1.90 -8.36 -1.60
N ILE A 114 1.70 -7.77 -0.42
CA ILE A 114 0.65 -6.79 -0.15
C ILE A 114 1.26 -5.39 -0.26
N GLY A 115 0.54 -4.48 -0.90
CA GLY A 115 0.94 -3.09 -1.12
C GLY A 115 0.01 -2.14 -0.38
N ILE A 116 0.58 -1.29 0.47
CA ILE A 116 -0.13 -0.22 1.19
C ILE A 116 0.41 1.13 0.75
N GLU A 117 -0.49 1.98 0.29
CA GLU A 117 -0.23 3.37 -0.05
C GLU A 117 -0.51 4.27 1.14
N LEU A 118 0.42 5.18 1.44
CA LEU A 118 0.15 6.33 2.28
C LEU A 118 -0.12 7.55 1.41
N GLU A 119 -1.23 8.24 1.65
CA GLU A 119 -1.44 9.53 1.01
C GLU A 119 -0.34 10.51 1.47
N GLY A 120 0.49 10.98 0.55
CA GLY A 120 1.69 11.72 0.92
C GLY A 120 2.66 11.92 -0.23
N SER A 121 3.88 12.28 0.12
CA SER A 121 4.92 12.62 -0.83
C SER A 121 6.32 12.53 -0.23
N ASN A 122 7.32 12.77 -1.06
CA ASN A 122 8.71 12.87 -0.66
C ASN A 122 9.14 14.30 -0.28
N GLU A 123 8.21 15.23 -0.08
CA GLU A 123 8.47 16.64 0.27
C GLU A 123 7.95 17.02 1.66
N GLN A 124 7.18 16.14 2.33
CA GLN A 124 6.63 16.41 3.66
C GLN A 124 6.44 15.16 4.52
N PRO A 125 6.50 15.30 5.87
CA PRO A 125 6.25 14.20 6.81
C PRO A 125 4.88 13.55 6.68
N PHE A 126 4.78 12.26 7.01
CA PHE A 126 3.50 11.55 7.22
C PHE A 126 2.88 11.91 8.59
N THR A 127 1.56 11.82 8.70
CA THR A 127 0.85 12.19 9.94
C THR A 127 0.95 11.12 11.02
N GLU A 128 0.70 11.49 12.28
CA GLU A 128 0.65 10.52 13.37
C GLU A 128 -0.51 9.52 13.17
N GLU A 129 -1.64 9.99 12.67
CA GLU A 129 -2.81 9.18 12.33
C GLU A 129 -2.45 8.08 11.31
N GLN A 130 -1.66 8.43 10.29
CA GLN A 130 -1.15 7.46 9.31
C GLN A 130 -0.24 6.42 9.96
N TYR A 131 0.73 6.82 10.80
CA TYR A 131 1.61 5.85 11.47
C TYR A 131 0.84 4.91 12.40
N GLN A 132 -0.09 5.44 13.19
CA GLN A 132 -0.91 4.62 14.09
C GLN A 132 -1.78 3.63 13.31
N MET A 133 -2.43 4.10 12.23
CA MET A 133 -3.26 3.24 11.39
C MET A 133 -2.42 2.20 10.64
N LEU A 134 -1.31 2.61 10.01
CA LEU A 134 -0.42 1.70 9.29
C LEU A 134 0.09 0.61 10.22
N ALA A 135 0.57 0.96 11.43
CA ALA A 135 1.02 -0.03 12.39
C ALA A 135 -0.10 -0.99 12.83
N ALA A 136 -1.33 -0.50 13.00
CA ALA A 136 -2.47 -1.34 13.32
C ALA A 136 -2.86 -2.29 12.19
N LEU A 137 -2.91 -1.77 10.96
CA LEU A 137 -3.22 -2.55 9.77
C LEU A 137 -2.14 -3.61 9.51
N THR A 138 -0.86 -3.26 9.63
CA THR A 138 0.26 -4.19 9.50
C THR A 138 0.14 -5.35 10.47
N ARG A 139 -0.20 -5.11 11.75
CA ARG A 139 -0.41 -6.20 12.70
C ARG A 139 -1.57 -7.11 12.32
N ASP A 140 -2.68 -6.53 11.85
CA ASP A 140 -3.84 -7.31 11.41
C ASP A 140 -3.48 -8.16 10.17
N ILE A 141 -2.68 -7.62 9.24
CA ILE A 141 -2.13 -8.32 8.07
C ILE A 141 -1.18 -9.44 8.49
N MET A 142 -0.18 -9.16 9.32
CA MET A 142 0.77 -10.17 9.81
C MET A 142 0.07 -11.32 10.55
N GLN A 143 -1.03 -11.03 11.25
CA GLN A 143 -1.84 -12.07 11.90
C GLN A 143 -2.56 -12.96 10.89
N ALA A 144 -3.05 -12.42 9.78
CA ALA A 144 -3.75 -13.17 8.74
C ALA A 144 -2.76 -13.89 7.78
N TYR A 145 -1.60 -13.28 7.54
CA TYR A 145 -0.56 -13.73 6.60
C TYR A 145 0.78 -13.86 7.34
N PRO A 146 0.98 -14.93 8.13
CA PRO A 146 2.10 -15.04 9.09
C PRO A 146 3.49 -15.16 8.44
N LYS A 147 3.57 -15.36 7.12
CA LYS A 147 4.85 -15.29 6.38
C LYS A 147 5.34 -13.85 6.20
N ILE A 148 4.49 -12.85 6.43
CA ILE A 148 4.91 -11.44 6.51
C ILE A 148 5.48 -11.21 7.91
N THR A 149 6.80 -11.31 8.03
CA THR A 149 7.56 -11.00 9.24
C THR A 149 8.08 -9.57 9.21
N LEU A 150 8.60 -9.06 10.34
CA LEU A 150 9.09 -7.69 10.44
C LEU A 150 10.21 -7.35 9.45
N ASP A 151 11.07 -8.32 9.15
CA ASP A 151 12.16 -8.24 8.17
C ASP A 151 11.67 -8.28 6.71
N ARG A 152 10.40 -8.65 6.49
CA ARG A 152 9.75 -8.70 5.17
C ARG A 152 8.75 -7.56 5.01
N ILE A 153 9.01 -6.45 5.68
CA ILE A 153 8.34 -5.17 5.47
C ILE A 153 9.36 -4.21 4.89
N VAL A 154 9.10 -3.74 3.67
CA VAL A 154 10.06 -2.97 2.88
C VAL A 154 9.38 -1.78 2.20
N GLY A 155 10.17 -0.82 1.75
CA GLY A 155 9.73 0.22 0.85
C GLY A 155 9.73 -0.24 -0.60
N HIS A 156 9.02 0.48 -1.47
CA HIS A 156 9.09 0.23 -2.92
C HIS A 156 10.51 0.42 -3.47
N CYS A 157 11.25 1.37 -2.91
CA CYS A 157 12.64 1.64 -3.23
C CYS A 157 13.55 0.42 -3.02
N ASP A 158 13.28 -0.40 -2.01
CA ASP A 158 14.12 -1.54 -1.64
C ASP A 158 13.99 -2.69 -2.65
N ILE A 159 12.79 -2.84 -3.23
CA ILE A 159 12.50 -3.87 -4.23
C ILE A 159 12.66 -3.37 -5.67
N SER A 160 12.97 -2.09 -5.87
CA SER A 160 13.09 -1.44 -7.18
C SER A 160 14.13 -0.33 -7.19
N PRO A 161 15.38 -0.62 -6.77
CA PRO A 161 16.43 0.38 -6.62
C PRO A 161 16.72 1.09 -7.94
N GLY A 162 16.86 2.41 -7.89
CA GLY A 162 17.11 3.27 -9.06
C GLY A 162 15.88 3.60 -9.90
N ARG A 163 14.74 2.93 -9.70
CA ARG A 163 13.47 3.22 -10.39
C ARG A 163 12.45 3.92 -9.49
N LYS A 164 12.40 3.54 -8.21
CA LYS A 164 11.44 4.02 -7.23
C LYS A 164 12.16 4.55 -5.99
N ILE A 165 11.57 5.56 -5.36
CA ILE A 165 12.10 6.22 -4.16
C ILE A 165 11.15 6.10 -2.97
N ASP A 166 9.89 5.72 -3.19
CA ASP A 166 8.87 5.57 -2.15
C ASP A 166 9.21 4.41 -1.19
N PRO A 167 8.96 4.57 0.12
CA PRO A 167 8.16 5.62 0.78
C PRO A 167 8.91 6.94 1.05
N GLY A 168 10.16 7.08 0.60
CA GLY A 168 10.87 8.35 0.58
C GLY A 168 11.51 8.75 1.91
N GLN A 169 12.20 9.89 1.89
CA GLN A 169 13.02 10.41 2.99
C GLN A 169 12.22 10.75 4.25
N TYR A 170 10.92 11.00 4.11
CA TYR A 170 10.03 11.39 5.20
C TYR A 170 9.36 10.22 5.92
N PHE A 171 9.56 8.99 5.44
CA PHE A 171 9.06 7.81 6.10
C PHE A 171 10.00 7.35 7.22
N GLU A 172 9.54 7.46 8.46
CA GLU A 172 10.28 7.17 9.69
C GLU A 172 10.16 5.67 10.04
N TRP A 173 11.00 4.84 9.44
CA TRP A 173 11.02 3.39 9.65
C TRP A 173 11.10 2.98 11.12
N GLU A 174 11.95 3.62 11.92
CA GLU A 174 12.12 3.29 13.34
C GLU A 174 10.83 3.51 14.14
N ARG A 175 10.17 4.65 13.90
CA ARG A 175 8.88 5.00 14.53
C ARG A 175 7.82 3.98 14.16
N TYR A 176 7.68 3.70 12.86
CA TYR A 176 6.69 2.74 12.36
C TYR A 176 6.90 1.33 12.96
N LEU A 177 8.11 0.79 12.88
CA LEU A 177 8.41 -0.55 13.38
C LEU A 177 8.29 -0.64 14.91
N ALA A 178 8.63 0.42 15.65
CA ALA A 178 8.40 0.49 17.10
C ALA A 178 6.90 0.41 17.43
N LEU A 179 6.06 1.12 16.68
CA LEU A 179 4.60 1.05 16.84
C LEU A 179 4.06 -0.33 16.52
N VAL A 180 4.55 -1.00 15.47
CA VAL A 180 4.16 -2.38 15.12
C VAL A 180 4.48 -3.31 16.28
N LYS A 181 5.74 -3.33 16.76
CA LYS A 181 6.20 -4.18 17.88
C LYS A 181 5.42 -3.98 19.17
N LYS A 182 5.21 -2.72 19.57
CA LYS A 182 4.45 -2.35 20.78
C LYS A 182 3.04 -2.95 20.82
N GLY A 183 2.42 -3.17 19.66
CA GLY A 183 1.10 -3.79 19.57
C GLY A 183 1.12 -5.32 19.53
N LEU A 184 2.26 -5.93 19.18
CA LEU A 184 2.46 -7.38 19.24
C LEU A 184 2.70 -7.84 20.68
N ASP A 185 3.49 -7.09 21.45
CA ASP A 185 3.85 -7.42 22.85
C ASP A 185 2.67 -7.28 23.85
N LYS A 186 1.55 -6.72 23.41
CA LYS A 186 0.35 -6.45 24.23
C LYS A 186 -0.73 -7.53 24.12
N LYS A 187 -0.47 -8.62 23.40
CA LYS A 187 -1.35 -9.79 23.27
C LYS A 187 -0.83 -10.93 24.14
#